data_AF-A0A1B6J249-F1
#
_entry.id   AF-A0A1B6J249-F1
#
_cell.length_a   1.000
_cell.length_b   1.000
_cell.length_c   1.000
_cell.angle_alpha   90.00
_cell.angle_beta   90.00
_cell.angle_gamma   90.00
#
_symmetry.space_group_name_H-M   'P 1'
#
loop_
_entity.id
_entity.type
_entity.pdbx_description
1 polymer ?
#
loop_
_entity_poly.entity_id
_entity_poly.type
_entity_poly.pdbx_seq_one_letter_code
_entity_poly.pdbx_strand_id
1 'polypeptide(L)'
;MKFTIPLGKHNLYRMMRNQWKVARKRPVLKTNAERVLQANNLELVDANEFVASPKKTFDFSSIVGLAPHPVPKDENHPLYKEQPCFFYRDHSVLLEGLPQALALTNTVQLEADILPPRIQKLVDQVQLPNQDELVQRCIKSTCLHRTGM
;
A
#
# COMPACT_ATOMS: atom_id res chain seq x y z
N MET A 1 -14.81 29.46 1.69
CA MET A 1 -14.20 28.94 2.94
C MET A 1 -12.97 28.11 2.57
N LYS A 2 -11.77 28.50 3.00
CA LYS A 2 -10.54 27.71 2.80
C LYS A 2 -10.44 26.70 3.94
N PHE A 3 -10.68 25.42 3.67
CA PHE A 3 -10.47 24.38 4.68
C PHE A 3 -8.97 24.28 4.97
N THR A 4 -8.59 24.38 6.25
CA THR A 4 -7.19 24.21 6.66
C THR A 4 -6.78 22.75 6.46
N ILE A 5 -5.50 22.52 6.10
CA ILE A 5 -4.94 21.17 5.86
C ILE A 5 -5.27 20.17 6.99
N PRO A 6 -5.25 20.54 8.30
CA PRO A 6 -5.63 19.64 9.38
C PRO A 6 -7.12 19.29 9.40
N LEU A 7 -8.00 20.25 9.12
CA LEU A 7 -9.45 20.06 9.09
C LEU A 7 -9.89 19.18 7.90
N GLY A 8 -9.20 19.32 6.77
CA GLY A 8 -9.35 18.41 5.62
C GLY A 8 -8.97 16.97 5.96
N LYS A 9 -7.85 16.77 6.67
CA LYS A 9 -7.32 15.46 7.10
C LYS A 9 -8.27 14.67 8.01
N HIS A 10 -8.92 15.33 8.97
CA HIS A 10 -9.69 14.61 10.00
C HIS A 10 -11.10 14.18 9.53
N ASN A 11 -11.83 15.05 8.84
CA ASN A 11 -13.25 14.81 8.55
C ASN A 11 -13.54 14.61 7.05
N LEU A 12 -12.90 15.37 6.16
CA LEU A 12 -13.23 15.34 4.72
C LEU A 12 -12.74 14.06 4.04
N TYR A 13 -11.46 13.70 4.20
CA TYR A 13 -10.92 12.49 3.55
C TYR A 13 -11.50 11.20 4.15
N ARG A 14 -11.85 11.19 5.43
CA ARG A 14 -12.54 10.05 6.07
C ARG A 14 -13.94 9.87 5.47
N MET A 15 -14.70 10.95 5.33
CA MET A 15 -16.01 10.95 4.70
C MET A 15 -15.92 10.53 3.22
N MET A 16 -14.95 11.05 2.47
CA MET A 16 -14.72 10.65 1.08
C MET A 16 -14.40 9.16 0.95
N ARG A 17 -13.46 8.61 1.72
CA ARG A 17 -13.13 7.18 1.68
C ARG A 17 -14.32 6.29 2.06
N ASN A 18 -15.12 6.71 3.05
CA ASN A 18 -16.35 6.00 3.42
C ASN A 18 -17.37 6.04 2.28
N GLN A 19 -17.54 7.19 1.62
CA GLN A 19 -18.42 7.32 0.46
C GLN A 19 -17.96 6.44 -0.69
N TRP A 20 -16.66 6.35 -0.96
CA TRP A 20 -16.10 5.43 -1.95
C TRP A 20 -16.34 3.96 -1.58
N LYS A 21 -16.22 3.60 -0.29
CA LYS A 21 -16.50 2.24 0.20
C LYS A 21 -17.98 1.87 0.06
N VAL A 22 -18.88 2.77 0.45
CA VAL A 22 -20.34 2.58 0.39
C VAL A 22 -20.84 2.60 -1.06
N ALA A 23 -20.33 3.53 -1.88
CA ALA A 23 -20.74 3.68 -3.28
C ALA A 23 -20.08 2.66 -4.23
N ARG A 24 -19.14 1.82 -3.77
CA ARG A 24 -18.47 0.80 -4.59
C ARG A 24 -19.45 -0.25 -5.13
N LYS A 25 -20.52 -0.54 -4.39
CA LYS A 25 -21.61 -1.42 -4.79
C LYS A 25 -22.88 -0.58 -4.83
N ARG A 26 -23.20 0.03 -5.98
CA ARG A 26 -24.51 0.66 -6.17
C ARG A 26 -25.50 -0.46 -6.46
N PRO A 27 -26.38 -0.87 -5.53
CA PRO A 27 -27.49 -1.73 -5.91
C PRO A 27 -28.34 -0.98 -6.95
N VAL A 28 -28.92 -1.71 -7.89
CA VAL A 28 -29.93 -1.12 -8.77
C VAL A 28 -31.09 -0.67 -7.88
N LEU A 29 -31.32 0.63 -7.82
CA LEU A 29 -32.44 1.20 -7.08
C LEU A 29 -33.73 0.76 -7.77
N LYS A 30 -34.60 0.08 -7.04
CA LYS A 30 -35.97 -0.20 -7.51
C LYS A 30 -36.72 1.13 -7.59
N THR A 31 -36.87 1.69 -8.78
CA THR A 31 -37.67 2.88 -9.03
C THR A 31 -39.15 2.50 -9.14
N ASN A 32 -40.06 3.40 -8.74
CA ASN A 32 -41.50 3.23 -9.00
C ASN A 32 -41.88 3.46 -10.48
N ALA A 33 -40.89 3.41 -11.39
CA ALA A 33 -41.06 3.72 -12.80
C ALA A 33 -42.05 2.75 -13.48
N GLU A 34 -41.98 1.46 -13.16
CA GLU A 34 -42.88 0.44 -13.70
C GLU A 34 -44.35 0.78 -13.48
N ARG A 35 -44.69 1.20 -12.25
CA ARG A 35 -46.06 1.60 -11.89
C ARG A 35 -46.54 2.83 -12.65
N VAL A 36 -45.66 3.82 -12.82
CA VAL A 36 -46.00 5.07 -13.52
C VAL A 36 -46.17 4.84 -15.03
N LEU A 37 -45.35 3.99 -15.63
CA LEU A 37 -45.44 3.65 -17.06
C LEU A 37 -46.72 2.86 -17.36
N GLN A 38 -47.07 1.90 -16.50
CA GLN A 38 -48.34 1.17 -16.61
C GLN A 38 -49.56 2.09 -16.47
N ALA A 39 -49.52 3.05 -15.52
CA ALA A 39 -50.60 4.02 -15.35
C ALA A 39 -50.81 4.95 -16.58
N ASN A 40 -49.77 5.10 -17.41
CA ASN A 40 -49.83 5.87 -18.65
C ASN A 40 -50.08 5.00 -19.90
N ASN A 41 -50.50 3.74 -19.72
CA ASN A 41 -50.74 2.77 -20.80
C ASN A 41 -49.51 2.51 -21.70
N LEU A 42 -48.30 2.57 -21.13
CA LEU A 42 -47.07 2.21 -21.84
C LEU A 42 -46.71 0.74 -21.56
N GLU A 43 -46.39 0.00 -22.62
CA GLU A 43 -45.96 -1.39 -22.53
C GLU A 43 -44.56 -1.50 -21.89
N LEU A 44 -44.39 -2.48 -21.00
CA LEU A 44 -43.15 -2.72 -20.28
C LEU A 44 -42.53 -4.03 -20.76
N VAL A 45 -41.33 -3.96 -21.31
CA VAL A 45 -40.61 -5.13 -21.86
C VAL A 45 -39.30 -5.30 -21.09
N ASP A 46 -38.95 -6.53 -20.72
CA ASP A 46 -37.69 -6.80 -20.02
C ASP A 46 -36.50 -6.67 -20.98
N ALA A 47 -35.53 -5.83 -20.62
CA ALA A 47 -34.32 -5.64 -21.39
C ALA A 47 -33.51 -6.93 -21.51
N ASN A 48 -33.60 -7.85 -20.53
CA ASN A 48 -32.86 -9.12 -20.57
C ASN A 48 -33.27 -10.04 -21.72
N GLU A 49 -34.47 -9.85 -22.29
CA GLU A 49 -34.93 -10.62 -23.46
C GLU A 49 -34.16 -10.23 -24.73
N PHE A 50 -33.63 -9.00 -24.80
CA PHE A 50 -32.86 -8.49 -25.94
C PHE A 50 -31.34 -8.48 -25.70
N VAL A 51 -30.90 -8.62 -24.44
CA VAL A 51 -29.48 -8.73 -24.10
C VAL A 51 -29.01 -10.14 -24.42
N ALA A 52 -27.98 -10.26 -25.26
CA ALA A 52 -27.38 -11.54 -25.63
C ALA A 52 -27.03 -12.39 -24.40
N SER A 53 -27.19 -13.71 -24.53
CA SER A 53 -26.95 -14.70 -23.45
C SER A 53 -25.63 -14.43 -22.72
N PRO A 54 -25.58 -14.60 -21.39
CA PRO A 54 -24.38 -14.32 -20.61
C PRO A 54 -23.16 -15.05 -21.19
N LYS A 55 -22.01 -14.37 -21.21
CA LYS A 55 -20.74 -14.94 -21.66
C LYS A 55 -20.50 -16.25 -20.90
N LYS A 56 -20.13 -17.31 -21.62
CA LYS A 56 -19.74 -18.60 -21.03
C LYS A 56 -18.67 -18.35 -19.97
N THR A 57 -18.96 -18.68 -18.71
CA THR A 57 -17.96 -18.68 -17.64
C THR A 57 -17.16 -19.96 -17.76
N PHE A 58 -15.85 -19.84 -17.95
CA PHE A 58 -14.94 -20.99 -17.90
C PHE A 58 -14.68 -21.36 -16.44
N ASP A 59 -14.77 -22.65 -16.14
CA ASP A 59 -14.38 -23.18 -14.83
C ASP A 59 -12.89 -23.53 -14.85
N PHE A 60 -12.08 -22.71 -14.18
CA PHE A 60 -10.64 -22.89 -14.08
C PHE A 60 -10.24 -23.80 -12.90
N SER A 61 -11.18 -24.36 -12.15
CA SER A 61 -10.89 -25.19 -10.96
C SER A 61 -10.12 -26.47 -11.28
N SER A 62 -10.27 -27.01 -12.49
CA SER A 62 -9.64 -28.26 -12.93
C SER A 62 -8.24 -28.09 -13.53
N ILE A 63 -7.80 -26.85 -13.78
CA ILE A 63 -6.51 -26.58 -14.44
C ILE A 63 -5.43 -26.53 -13.37
N VAL A 64 -4.89 -27.71 -13.03
CA VAL A 64 -3.73 -27.84 -12.17
C VAL A 64 -2.51 -27.36 -12.94
N GLY A 65 -1.99 -26.17 -12.61
CA GLY A 65 -0.75 -25.65 -13.17
C GLY A 65 0.48 -26.49 -12.80
N LEU A 66 1.66 -26.12 -13.31
CA LEU A 66 2.92 -26.82 -13.03
C LEU A 66 3.30 -26.83 -11.53
N ALA A 67 2.74 -25.91 -10.75
CA ALA A 67 2.95 -25.78 -9.31
C ALA A 67 1.62 -25.83 -8.57
N PRO A 68 1.57 -26.47 -7.39
CA PRO A 68 0.38 -26.46 -6.55
C PRO A 68 0.02 -25.02 -6.15
N HIS A 69 -1.28 -24.77 -6.01
CA HIS A 69 -1.74 -23.48 -5.52
C HIS A 69 -1.19 -23.21 -4.11
N PRO A 70 -0.83 -21.96 -3.79
CA PRO A 70 -0.40 -21.60 -2.46
C PRO A 70 -1.52 -21.93 -1.45
N VAL A 71 -1.15 -22.54 -0.33
CA VAL A 71 -2.09 -22.87 0.74
C VAL A 71 -2.75 -21.58 1.24
N PRO A 72 -4.08 -21.54 1.44
CA PRO A 72 -4.77 -20.40 2.01
C PRO A 72 -4.16 -20.01 3.36
N LYS A 73 -3.99 -18.70 3.59
CA LYS A 73 -3.45 -18.15 4.84
C LYS A 73 -4.55 -18.02 5.90
N ASP A 74 -5.20 -19.14 6.18
CA ASP A 74 -6.32 -19.23 7.13
C ASP A 74 -5.85 -19.90 8.44
N GLU A 75 -6.77 -20.06 9.39
CA GLU A 75 -6.50 -20.72 10.68
C GLU A 75 -6.07 -22.20 10.52
N ASN A 76 -6.43 -22.82 9.40
CA ASN A 76 -6.02 -24.18 9.03
C ASN A 76 -4.64 -24.25 8.35
N HIS A 77 -3.91 -23.12 8.24
CA HIS A 77 -2.58 -23.12 7.64
C HIS A 77 -1.58 -23.82 8.58
N PRO A 78 -0.67 -24.69 8.09
CA PRO A 78 0.25 -25.47 8.94
C PRO A 78 1.19 -24.61 9.79
N LEU A 79 1.45 -23.37 9.37
CA LEU A 79 2.25 -22.39 10.10
C LEU A 79 1.42 -21.35 10.87
N TYR A 80 0.11 -21.56 11.00
CA TYR A 80 -0.75 -20.68 11.76
C TYR A 80 -0.39 -20.71 13.25
N LYS A 81 -0.42 -19.53 13.87
CA LYS A 81 -0.26 -19.34 15.31
C LYS A 81 -1.34 -18.38 15.78
N GLU A 82 -1.97 -18.68 16.91
CA GLU A 82 -3.03 -17.83 17.48
C GLU A 82 -2.52 -16.44 17.85
N GLN A 83 -1.26 -16.35 18.32
CA GLN A 83 -0.66 -15.08 18.67
C GLN A 83 -0.21 -14.32 17.41
N PRO A 84 -0.70 -13.08 17.19
CA PRO A 84 -0.27 -12.29 16.05
C PRO A 84 1.20 -11.88 16.21
N CYS A 85 1.97 -12.07 15.14
CA CYS A 85 3.35 -11.61 15.06
C CYS A 85 3.43 -10.39 14.15
N PHE A 86 3.92 -9.27 14.69
CA PHE A 86 4.13 -8.04 13.91
C PHE A 86 5.46 -8.12 13.16
N PHE A 87 5.45 -7.82 11.87
CA PHE A 87 6.63 -7.83 11.02
C PHE A 87 7.01 -6.41 10.61
N TYR A 88 8.30 -6.08 10.76
CA TYR A 88 8.89 -4.86 10.24
C TYR A 88 9.71 -5.18 8.98
N ARG A 89 9.48 -4.45 7.89
CA ARG A 89 10.16 -4.62 6.59
C ARG A 89 10.59 -3.25 6.03
N ASP A 90 11.31 -3.24 4.92
CA ASP A 90 11.85 -2.01 4.31
C ASP A 90 10.78 -0.96 3.94
N HIS A 91 9.53 -1.38 3.73
CA HIS A 91 8.39 -0.50 3.44
C HIS A 91 7.57 -0.11 4.67
N SER A 92 7.99 -0.56 5.87
CA SER A 92 7.35 -0.22 7.13
C SER A 92 7.91 1.10 7.66
N VAL A 93 7.05 2.13 7.71
CA VAL A 93 7.41 3.44 8.26
C VAL A 93 6.88 3.54 9.69
N LEU A 94 7.78 3.76 10.65
CA LEU A 94 7.43 3.99 12.05
C LEU A 94 6.75 5.35 12.23
N LEU A 95 5.76 5.43 13.12
CA LEU A 95 4.98 6.66 13.34
C LEU A 95 5.81 7.72 14.07
N GLU A 96 6.49 7.31 15.14
CA GLU A 96 7.31 8.22 15.96
C GLU A 96 8.78 8.23 15.51
N GLY A 97 9.17 7.29 14.63
CA GLY A 97 10.54 7.18 14.13
C GLY A 97 11.49 6.58 15.17
N LEU A 98 12.53 7.32 15.52
CA LEU A 98 13.62 6.83 16.37
C LEU A 98 13.18 6.48 17.81
N PRO A 99 12.38 7.28 18.53
CA PRO A 99 11.87 6.91 19.86
C PRO A 99 11.15 5.56 19.87
N GLN A 100 10.31 5.31 18.86
CA GLN A 100 9.61 4.03 18.70
C GLN A 100 10.61 2.90 18.41
N ALA A 101 11.61 3.13 17.57
CA ALA A 101 12.65 2.14 17.30
C ALA A 101 13.41 1.75 18.58
N LEU A 102 13.84 2.74 19.38
CA LEU A 102 14.55 2.52 20.64
C LEU A 102 13.74 1.68 21.63
N ALA A 103 12.44 1.95 21.73
CA ALA A 103 11.53 1.20 22.59
C ALA A 103 11.37 -0.25 22.12
N LEU A 104 11.25 -0.47 20.79
CA LEU A 104 11.11 -1.81 20.21
C LEU A 104 12.38 -2.66 20.37
N THR A 105 13.56 -2.04 20.29
CA THR A 105 14.85 -2.73 20.40
C THR A 105 15.40 -2.78 21.82
N ASN A 106 14.75 -2.11 22.77
CA ASN A 106 15.23 -1.92 24.14
C ASN A 106 16.67 -1.36 24.18
N THR A 107 16.91 -0.32 23.38
CA THR A 107 18.22 0.33 23.26
C THR A 107 18.15 1.80 23.64
N VAL A 108 19.30 2.38 23.99
CA VAL A 108 19.42 3.81 24.30
C VAL A 108 20.24 4.48 23.21
N GLN A 109 19.81 5.67 22.80
CA GLN A 109 20.58 6.53 21.91
C GLN A 109 21.65 7.24 22.73
N LEU A 110 22.93 7.08 22.34
CA LEU A 110 24.03 7.89 22.84
C LEU A 110 23.97 9.30 22.25
N GLU A 111 24.92 10.18 22.60
CA GLU A 111 24.97 11.54 22.07
C GLU A 111 24.79 11.57 20.53
N ALA A 112 23.89 12.43 20.08
CA ALA A 112 23.60 12.57 18.66
C ALA A 112 24.88 12.96 17.91
N ASP A 113 25.09 12.36 16.74
CA ASP A 113 26.19 12.66 15.82
C ASP A 113 27.60 12.26 16.27
N ILE A 114 27.74 11.52 17.37
CA ILE A 114 29.04 11.09 17.88
C ILE A 114 29.21 9.58 17.71
N LEU A 115 30.17 9.21 16.85
CA LEU A 115 30.66 7.84 16.77
C LEU A 115 31.52 7.50 17.99
N PRO A 116 31.57 6.22 18.41
CA PRO A 116 32.49 5.77 19.45
C PRO A 116 33.94 6.23 19.21
N PRO A 117 34.69 6.64 20.25
CA PRO A 117 36.01 7.24 20.11
C PRO A 117 37.02 6.28 19.46
N ARG A 118 36.80 4.97 19.59
CA ARG A 118 37.62 3.95 18.92
C ARG A 118 37.51 4.04 17.40
N ILE A 119 36.33 4.34 16.86
CA ILE A 119 36.09 4.45 15.41
C ILE A 119 36.68 5.75 14.89
N GLN A 120 36.54 6.86 15.61
CA GLN A 120 37.12 8.16 15.23
C GLN A 120 38.65 8.06 15.06
N LYS A 121 39.34 7.42 16.01
CA LYS A 121 40.79 7.18 15.92
C LYS A 121 41.21 6.39 14.68
N LEU A 122 40.37 5.47 14.19
CA LEU A 122 40.66 4.69 12.99
C LEU A 122 40.54 5.52 11.72
N VAL A 123 39.60 6.48 11.69
CA VAL A 123 39.42 7.40 10.56
C VAL A 123 40.67 8.29 10.42
N ASP A 124 41.19 8.82 11.52
CA ASP A 124 42.36 9.70 11.50
C ASP A 124 43.64 9.00 10.99
N GLN A 125 43.74 7.68 11.19
CA GLN A 125 44.90 6.88 10.79
C GLN A 125 44.95 6.56 9.30
N VAL A 126 43.81 6.55 8.61
CA VAL A 126 43.70 6.11 7.22
C VAL A 126 43.39 7.30 6.33
N GLN A 127 44.44 7.93 5.79
CA GLN A 127 44.31 8.96 4.77
C GLN A 127 44.51 8.34 3.38
N LEU A 128 43.49 8.41 2.52
CA LEU A 128 43.58 7.93 1.14
C LEU A 128 44.09 9.05 0.23
N PRO A 129 44.98 8.76 -0.73
CA PRO A 129 45.41 9.76 -1.70
C PRO A 129 44.22 10.23 -2.55
N ASN A 130 44.10 11.55 -2.73
CA ASN A 130 43.06 12.20 -3.53
C ASN A 130 41.61 11.80 -3.17
N GLN A 131 41.36 11.52 -1.89
CA GLN A 131 40.06 11.08 -1.37
C GLN A 131 38.91 12.00 -1.82
N ASP A 132 39.07 13.31 -1.65
CA ASP A 132 38.03 14.29 -1.98
C ASP A 132 37.71 14.31 -3.47
N GLU A 133 38.73 14.22 -4.34
CA GLU A 133 38.54 14.20 -5.79
C GLU A 133 37.79 12.95 -6.23
N LEU A 134 38.13 11.79 -5.66
CA LEU A 134 37.45 10.53 -5.94
C LEU A 134 35.98 10.57 -5.50
N VAL A 135 35.70 11.10 -4.30
CA VAL A 135 34.34 11.27 -3.79
C VAL A 135 33.54 12.23 -4.68
N GLN A 136 34.11 13.37 -5.04
CA GLN A 136 33.48 14.32 -5.96
C GLN A 136 33.20 13.71 -7.33
N ARG A 137 34.12 12.89 -7.86
CA ARG A 137 33.92 12.18 -9.12
C ARG A 137 32.79 11.16 -9.02
N CYS A 138 32.70 10.40 -7.92
CA CYS A 138 31.62 9.45 -7.68
C CYS A 138 30.25 10.15 -7.60
N ILE A 139 30.17 11.27 -6.87
CA ILE A 139 28.96 12.09 -6.77
C ILE A 139 28.56 12.62 -8.15
N LYS A 140 29.49 13.24 -8.87
CA LYS A 140 29.24 13.74 -10.23
C LYS A 140 28.80 12.62 -11.16
N SER A 141 29.43 11.45 -11.10
CA SER A 141 29.07 10.32 -11.96
C SER A 141 27.64 9.85 -11.70
N THR A 142 27.22 9.78 -10.43
CA THR A 142 25.90 9.29 -10.04
C THR A 142 24.79 10.30 -10.32
N CYS A 143 25.02 11.57 -9.99
CA CYS A 143 23.99 12.61 -10.07
C CYS A 143 23.86 13.24 -11.46
N LEU A 144 24.96 13.35 -12.22
CA LEU A 144 24.98 14.09 -13.49
C LEU A 144 25.19 13.19 -14.72
N HIS A 145 26.11 12.23 -14.64
CA HIS A 145 26.57 11.49 -15.82
C HIS A 145 25.84 10.17 -16.03
N ARG A 146 25.23 9.61 -14.99
CA ARG A 146 24.46 8.36 -15.03
C ARG A 146 23.00 8.61 -15.44
N THR A 147 22.80 9.31 -16.54
CA THR A 147 21.50 9.40 -17.23
C THR A 147 21.49 8.33 -18.33
N GLY A 148 21.12 7.11 -17.96
CA GLY A 148 21.11 5.98 -18.89
C GLY A 148 20.57 4.70 -18.29
N MET A 149 19.25 4.66 -18.10
CA MET A 149 18.38 3.49 -18.24
C MET A 149 16.99 3.96 -18.66
#